data_AF-A0A2W5XAW9-F1
#
_entry.id   AF-A0A2W5XAW9-F1
#
_cell.length_a   1.000
_cell.length_b   1.000
_cell.length_c   1.000
_cell.angle_alpha   90.00
_cell.angle_beta   90.00
_cell.angle_gamma   90.00
#
_symmetry.space_group_name_H-M   'P 1'
#
loop_
_entity.id
_entity.type
_entity.pdbx_description
1 polymer ?
#
loop_
_entity_poly.entity_id
_entity_poly.type
_entity_poly.pdbx_seq_one_letter_code
_entity_poly.pdbx_strand_id
1 'polypeptide(L)'
;MMALLLRDPQMLRENRLLIAHIYTATAAIALGAIAGVLQGLSRADVFTLPVWFDYYRMLTMHGVLMALVFTTFFITGLSLFVTYRNIARARSMGIAWFGWTLMLIGTAMAALTILRGDATVLYTFYAPLKASPWFYVGATLLVLGTWVVAYEIFENVLWFRRNNVGKPVLLPVFSAACKFLMWVVATLEVVAEMYLLIPWAFGWTSGINVMVTRMFFWYFGHPLVYFWIMGAYIIWYHIVPTRYGGNVFSDGLTRLAFVMLLLLSTPVGIHHEFMEPAIASTWKMLHTLTTYGVAIPSFLTAFAIFATFELAAQRRGIKGFWATVKSLPWNDPVFSGVACGMLLFILGGFGGLINASYAMDAMVHNTIWIVGHFHVTVGGPVALTFVGCAYWMIPKLTGRRLWNPQWGAMANARVVFRNADHVDIHALCGTARGAAAHGRSQLLGCSSGEYLAALDVAGSGRWRVPVH
;
A
#
# COMPACT_ATOMS: atom_id res chain seq x y z
N MET A 1 22.33 10.66 -23.20
CA MET A 1 20.91 10.30 -23.42
C MET A 1 19.95 10.84 -22.34
N MET A 2 20.21 10.63 -21.04
CA MET A 2 19.32 11.13 -19.96
C MET A 2 19.20 12.66 -19.89
N ALA A 3 20.27 13.40 -20.21
CA ALA A 3 20.27 14.86 -20.28
C ALA A 3 19.53 15.45 -21.51
N LEU A 4 19.27 14.63 -22.55
CA LEU A 4 18.50 15.04 -23.73
C LEU A 4 17.00 14.80 -23.53
N LEU A 5 16.62 13.74 -22.82
CA LEU A 5 15.21 13.43 -22.49
C LEU A 5 14.59 14.45 -21.53
N LEU A 6 15.40 15.09 -20.66
CA LEU A 6 14.94 16.18 -19.79
C LEU A 6 14.71 17.51 -20.52
N ARG A 7 14.84 17.57 -21.86
CA ARG A 7 14.61 18.80 -22.64
C ARG A 7 13.26 18.85 -23.35
N ASP A 8 12.52 17.73 -23.42
CA ASP A 8 11.16 17.72 -23.97
C ASP A 8 10.21 18.46 -23.02
N PRO A 9 9.56 19.56 -23.46
CA PRO A 9 8.62 20.32 -22.64
C PRO A 9 7.47 19.48 -22.09
N GLN A 10 6.97 18.50 -22.86
CA GLN A 10 5.89 17.61 -22.42
C GLN A 10 6.37 16.71 -21.28
N MET A 11 7.49 16.03 -21.48
CA MET A 11 8.12 15.18 -20.47
C MET A 11 8.45 15.92 -19.18
N LEU A 12 8.89 17.18 -19.26
CA LEU A 12 9.16 18.01 -18.08
C LEU A 12 7.88 18.30 -17.28
N ARG A 13 6.78 18.64 -17.95
CA ARG A 13 5.49 18.88 -17.29
C ARG A 13 4.96 17.62 -16.63
N GLU A 14 5.09 16.48 -17.29
CA GLU A 14 4.76 15.17 -16.72
C GLU A 14 5.62 14.87 -15.49
N ASN A 15 6.95 15.04 -15.58
CA ASN A 15 7.86 14.77 -14.48
C ASN A 15 7.52 15.59 -13.23
N ARG A 16 7.09 16.85 -13.38
CA ARG A 16 6.66 17.71 -12.27
C ARG A 16 5.45 17.16 -11.54
N LEU A 17 4.44 16.68 -12.28
CA LEU A 17 3.27 16.05 -11.66
C LEU A 17 3.64 14.73 -10.98
N LEU A 18 4.42 13.90 -11.67
CA LEU A 18 4.84 12.59 -11.16
C LEU A 18 5.65 12.75 -9.87
N ILE A 19 6.60 13.68 -9.83
CA ILE A 19 7.39 13.91 -8.61
C ILE A 19 6.54 14.51 -7.49
N ALA A 20 5.52 15.33 -7.79
CA ALA A 20 4.61 15.84 -6.77
C ALA A 20 3.87 14.71 -6.04
N HIS A 21 3.36 13.72 -6.78
CA HIS A 21 2.77 12.52 -6.18
C HIS A 21 3.75 11.77 -5.28
N ILE A 22 4.99 11.55 -5.75
CA ILE A 22 5.98 10.81 -4.99
C ILE A 22 6.45 11.56 -3.76
N TYR A 23 6.63 12.88 -3.83
CA TYR A 23 6.98 13.68 -2.67
C TYR A 23 5.85 13.75 -1.65
N THR A 24 4.58 13.86 -2.07
CA THR A 24 3.45 13.75 -1.15
C THR A 24 3.41 12.38 -0.47
N ALA A 25 3.63 11.30 -1.22
CA ALA A 25 3.73 9.95 -0.66
C ALA A 25 4.88 9.82 0.35
N THR A 26 6.06 10.34 0.02
CA THR A 26 7.25 10.34 0.89
C THR A 26 7.01 11.14 2.18
N ALA A 27 6.31 12.28 2.09
CA ALA A 27 5.94 13.04 3.28
C ALA A 27 4.93 12.28 4.16
N ALA A 28 3.92 11.64 3.55
CA ALA A 28 2.92 10.87 4.27
C ALA A 28 3.52 9.66 5.01
N ILE A 29 4.40 8.88 4.36
CA ILE A 29 5.10 7.77 5.03
C ILE A 29 6.02 8.27 6.13
N ALA A 30 6.72 9.41 5.96
CA ALA A 30 7.58 9.94 7.03
C ALA A 30 6.75 10.32 8.28
N LEU A 31 5.66 11.07 8.08
CA LEU A 31 4.80 11.52 9.18
C LEU A 31 4.04 10.36 9.83
N GLY A 32 3.49 9.44 9.03
CA GLY A 32 2.83 8.24 9.54
C GLY A 32 3.79 7.32 10.29
N ALA A 33 5.07 7.25 9.89
CA ALA A 33 6.06 6.41 10.54
C ALA A 33 6.38 6.97 11.92
N ILE A 34 6.57 8.28 12.03
CA ILE A 34 6.75 8.95 13.32
C ILE A 34 5.57 8.63 14.25
N ALA A 35 4.33 8.74 13.77
CA ALA A 35 3.15 8.39 14.56
C ALA A 35 3.16 6.91 15.01
N GLY A 36 3.53 5.98 14.12
CA GLY A 36 3.62 4.55 14.45
C GLY A 36 4.72 4.24 15.48
N VAL A 37 5.85 4.93 15.41
CA VAL A 37 6.93 4.81 16.40
C VAL A 37 6.47 5.27 17.76
N LEU A 38 5.93 6.48 17.83
CA LEU A 38 5.47 7.06 19.08
C LEU A 38 4.37 6.20 19.70
N GLN A 39 3.48 5.65 18.87
CA GLN A 39 2.47 4.68 19.28
C GLN A 39 3.11 3.41 19.86
N GLY A 40 4.07 2.81 19.16
CA GLY A 40 4.76 1.60 19.62
C GLY A 40 5.53 1.85 20.90
N LEU A 41 6.32 2.93 20.93
CA LEU A 41 7.05 3.45 22.09
C LEU A 41 6.16 3.62 23.33
N SER A 42 4.95 4.14 23.13
CA SER A 42 3.96 4.27 24.20
C SER A 42 3.38 2.94 24.63
N ARG A 43 3.16 2.00 23.70
CA ARG A 43 2.59 0.68 23.99
C ARG A 43 3.52 -0.22 24.81
N ALA A 44 4.84 -0.16 24.64
CA ALA A 44 5.76 -0.87 25.56
C ALA A 44 6.23 -0.03 26.75
N ASP A 45 5.48 1.03 27.10
CA ASP A 45 5.70 1.78 28.34
C ASP A 45 7.10 2.42 28.44
N VAL A 46 7.71 2.73 27.27
CA VAL A 46 9.03 3.39 27.21
C VAL A 46 8.90 4.89 27.41
N PHE A 47 7.77 5.48 26.99
CA PHE A 47 7.40 6.84 27.38
C PHE A 47 5.88 6.99 27.36
N THR A 48 5.37 7.95 28.13
CA THR A 48 3.94 8.29 28.15
C THR A 48 3.64 9.45 27.20
N LEU A 49 2.64 9.24 26.35
CA LEU A 49 2.17 10.26 25.42
C LEU A 49 1.40 11.38 26.14
N PRO A 50 1.56 12.64 25.72
CA PRO A 50 0.81 13.74 26.33
C PRO A 50 -0.69 13.60 26.01
N VAL A 51 -1.55 14.04 26.94
CA VAL A 51 -3.01 13.91 26.83
C VAL A 51 -3.59 14.54 25.55
N TRP A 52 -2.97 15.63 25.07
CA TRP A 52 -3.40 16.31 23.84
C TRP A 52 -2.94 15.63 22.55
N PHE A 53 -2.11 14.59 22.64
CA PHE A 53 -1.65 13.77 21.51
C PHE A 53 -1.57 12.32 21.99
N ASP A 54 -2.74 11.71 22.21
CA ASP A 54 -2.87 10.38 22.79
C ASP A 54 -2.61 9.23 21.79
N TYR A 55 -2.56 8.01 22.34
CA TYR A 55 -2.33 6.77 21.59
C TYR A 55 -3.27 6.58 20.39
N TYR A 56 -4.58 6.83 20.57
CA TYR A 56 -5.58 6.55 19.54
C TYR A 56 -5.54 7.59 18.42
N ARG A 57 -5.21 8.84 18.75
CA ARG A 57 -4.97 9.89 17.76
C ARG A 57 -3.77 9.53 16.88
N MET A 58 -2.69 9.05 17.50
CA MET A 58 -1.51 8.55 16.78
C MET A 58 -1.80 7.34 15.92
N LEU A 59 -2.52 6.36 16.45
CA LEU A 59 -2.92 5.17 15.70
C LEU A 59 -3.81 5.54 14.50
N THR A 60 -4.71 6.51 14.67
CA THR A 60 -5.53 7.03 13.57
C THR A 60 -4.67 7.72 12.52
N MET A 61 -3.76 8.60 12.93
CA MET A 61 -2.84 9.31 12.04
C MET A 61 -1.93 8.33 11.28
N HIS A 62 -1.37 7.35 11.98
CA HIS A 62 -0.53 6.30 11.41
C HIS A 62 -1.29 5.54 10.32
N GLY A 63 -2.45 4.96 10.67
CA GLY A 63 -3.25 4.18 9.73
C GLY A 63 -3.69 4.98 8.50
N VAL A 64 -4.20 6.21 8.70
CA VAL A 64 -4.66 7.06 7.60
C VAL A 64 -3.51 7.48 6.69
N LEU A 65 -2.41 7.98 7.25
CA LEU A 65 -1.29 8.46 6.42
C LEU A 65 -0.54 7.32 5.72
N MET A 66 -0.43 6.15 6.35
CA MET A 66 0.27 5.00 5.78
C MET A 66 -0.60 4.22 4.80
N ALA A 67 -1.73 3.70 5.27
CA ALA A 67 -2.51 2.76 4.50
C ALA A 67 -3.32 3.46 3.40
N LEU A 68 -3.77 4.70 3.62
CA LEU A 68 -4.58 5.43 2.64
C LEU A 68 -3.75 6.44 1.84
N VAL A 69 -3.06 7.38 2.50
CA VAL A 69 -2.43 8.50 1.79
C VAL A 69 -1.16 8.09 1.05
N PHE A 70 -0.17 7.53 1.76
CA PHE A 70 1.12 7.13 1.18
C PHE A 70 0.94 6.20 -0.02
N THR A 71 0.19 5.11 0.18
CA THR A 71 -0.03 4.11 -0.88
C THR A 71 -0.74 4.73 -2.08
N THR A 72 -1.81 5.51 -1.86
CA THR A 72 -2.62 6.09 -2.94
C THR A 72 -1.83 7.10 -3.77
N PHE A 73 -1.10 8.02 -3.13
CA PHE A 73 -0.26 8.98 -3.85
C PHE A 73 0.87 8.29 -4.61
N PHE A 74 1.51 7.27 -4.01
CA PHE A 74 2.56 6.53 -4.71
C PHE A 74 2.00 5.80 -5.93
N ILE A 75 0.86 5.12 -5.77
CA ILE A 75 0.19 4.34 -6.81
C ILE A 75 -0.27 5.21 -7.97
N THR A 76 -0.93 6.33 -7.69
CA THR A 76 -1.38 7.28 -8.72
C THR A 76 -0.18 7.82 -9.50
N GLY A 77 0.88 8.27 -8.83
CA GLY A 77 2.14 8.67 -9.45
C GLY A 77 2.77 7.57 -10.31
N LEU A 78 2.89 6.34 -9.79
CA LEU A 78 3.44 5.19 -10.51
C LEU A 78 2.62 4.83 -11.75
N SER A 79 1.29 4.88 -11.65
CA SER A 79 0.39 4.46 -12.73
C SER A 79 0.35 5.46 -13.87
N LEU A 80 0.36 6.76 -13.52
CA LEU A 80 0.57 7.81 -14.50
C LEU A 80 1.97 7.71 -15.11
N PHE A 81 3.02 7.40 -14.33
CA PHE A 81 4.37 7.20 -14.87
C PHE A 81 4.39 6.09 -15.92
N VAL A 82 3.90 4.89 -15.62
CA VAL A 82 3.91 3.79 -16.60
C VAL A 82 3.02 4.10 -17.80
N THR A 83 1.93 4.83 -17.62
CA THR A 83 1.05 5.25 -18.72
C THR A 83 1.76 6.24 -19.65
N TYR A 84 2.28 7.32 -19.10
CA TYR A 84 2.92 8.40 -19.86
C TYR A 84 4.19 7.95 -20.58
N ARG A 85 4.96 7.02 -19.99
CA ARG A 85 6.18 6.50 -20.60
C ARG A 85 5.94 5.49 -21.72
N ASN A 86 4.78 4.85 -21.74
CA ASN A 86 4.45 3.84 -22.75
C ASN A 86 3.50 4.37 -23.84
N ILE A 87 2.82 5.50 -23.61
CA ILE A 87 1.97 6.16 -24.59
C ILE A 87 2.52 7.58 -24.80
N ALA A 88 3.42 7.73 -25.76
CA ALA A 88 3.96 9.03 -26.12
C ALA A 88 2.93 9.82 -26.93
N ARG A 89 2.45 10.94 -26.37
CA ARG A 89 1.52 11.87 -27.02
C ARG A 89 1.53 13.23 -26.32
N ALA A 90 1.19 14.30 -27.04
CA ALA A 90 0.89 15.58 -26.41
C ALA A 90 -0.39 15.46 -25.55
N ARG A 91 -0.39 16.06 -24.36
CA ARG A 91 -1.56 16.11 -23.48
C ARG A 91 -1.53 17.35 -22.58
N SER A 92 -2.70 17.83 -22.23
CA SER A 92 -2.84 18.82 -21.14
C SER A 92 -2.55 18.14 -19.81
N MET A 93 -1.93 18.87 -18.88
CA MET A 93 -1.71 18.39 -17.51
C MET A 93 -2.76 18.91 -16.53
N GLY A 94 -3.72 19.73 -16.98
CA GLY A 94 -4.66 20.44 -16.11
C GLY A 94 -5.54 19.49 -15.28
N ILE A 95 -6.15 18.50 -15.93
CA ILE A 95 -7.01 17.51 -15.26
C ILE A 95 -6.19 16.65 -14.29
N ALA A 96 -5.02 16.18 -14.71
CA ALA A 96 -4.12 15.42 -13.85
C ALA A 96 -3.64 16.22 -12.61
N TRP A 97 -3.34 17.52 -12.74
CA TRP A 97 -3.03 18.40 -11.61
C TRP A 97 -4.24 18.66 -10.72
N PHE A 98 -5.44 18.82 -11.31
CA PHE A 98 -6.68 18.96 -10.55
C PHE A 98 -6.92 17.73 -9.66
N GLY A 99 -6.74 16.51 -10.20
CA GLY A 99 -6.82 15.28 -9.43
C GLY A 99 -5.85 15.25 -8.25
N TRP A 100 -4.57 15.56 -8.48
CA TRP A 100 -3.57 15.64 -7.41
C TRP A 100 -3.91 16.69 -6.34
N THR A 101 -4.37 17.88 -6.75
CA THR A 101 -4.76 18.95 -5.84
C THR A 101 -5.97 18.54 -4.99
N LEU A 102 -6.96 17.89 -5.59
CA LEU A 102 -8.14 17.40 -4.88
C LEU A 102 -7.74 16.39 -3.79
N MET A 103 -6.84 15.46 -4.14
CA MET A 103 -6.28 14.49 -3.19
C MET A 103 -5.51 15.17 -2.05
N LEU A 104 -4.70 16.18 -2.38
CA LEU A 104 -3.88 16.89 -1.41
C LEU A 104 -4.73 17.69 -0.43
N ILE A 105 -5.73 18.42 -0.92
CA ILE A 105 -6.69 19.17 -0.08
C ILE A 105 -7.43 18.20 0.84
N GLY A 106 -7.95 17.10 0.30
CA GLY A 106 -8.63 16.08 1.10
C GLY A 106 -7.75 15.49 2.21
N THR A 107 -6.51 15.18 1.87
CA THR A 107 -5.49 14.70 2.82
C THR A 107 -5.21 15.72 3.91
N ALA A 108 -4.99 16.99 3.54
CA ALA A 108 -4.71 18.04 4.50
C ALA A 108 -5.89 18.25 5.46
N MET A 109 -7.13 18.27 4.94
CA MET A 109 -8.34 18.37 5.75
C MET A 109 -8.43 17.23 6.77
N ALA A 110 -8.33 15.97 6.31
CA ALA A 110 -8.41 14.81 7.20
C ALA A 110 -7.27 14.80 8.24
N ALA A 111 -6.03 15.00 7.81
CA ALA A 111 -4.87 15.03 8.70
C ALA A 111 -4.98 16.14 9.76
N LEU A 112 -5.43 17.35 9.39
CA LEU A 112 -5.61 18.45 10.33
C LEU A 112 -6.72 18.16 11.35
N THR A 113 -7.83 17.52 10.94
CA THR A 113 -8.88 17.12 11.89
C THR A 113 -8.40 16.06 12.88
N ILE A 114 -7.58 15.10 12.44
CA ILE A 114 -6.95 14.11 13.33
C ILE A 114 -6.02 14.82 14.32
N LEU A 115 -5.15 15.72 13.83
CA LEU A 115 -4.19 16.44 14.67
C LEU A 115 -4.88 17.31 15.74
N ARG A 116 -6.02 17.93 15.42
CA ARG A 116 -6.83 18.69 16.39
C ARG A 116 -7.49 17.81 17.45
N GLY A 117 -7.72 16.53 17.15
CA GLY A 117 -8.41 15.59 18.02
C GLY A 117 -9.86 15.35 17.68
N ASP A 118 -10.34 15.94 16.60
CA ASP A 118 -11.75 15.86 16.20
C ASP A 118 -12.05 14.60 15.37
N ALA A 119 -11.06 13.72 15.18
CA ALA A 119 -11.17 12.53 14.34
C ALA A 119 -10.34 11.36 14.89
N THR A 120 -10.51 11.03 16.17
CA THR A 120 -9.88 9.86 16.81
C THR A 120 -10.73 8.60 16.60
N VAL A 121 -10.86 8.17 15.35
CA VAL A 121 -11.81 7.12 14.93
C VAL A 121 -11.14 5.96 14.17
N LEU A 122 -9.81 5.89 14.19
CA LEU A 122 -9.00 4.95 13.41
C LEU A 122 -9.16 5.16 11.89
N TYR A 123 -8.37 4.42 11.10
CA TYR A 123 -8.46 4.49 9.63
C TYR A 123 -9.72 3.83 9.06
N THR A 124 -10.46 3.06 9.86
CA THR A 124 -11.73 2.43 9.48
C THR A 124 -12.96 3.28 9.80
N PHE A 125 -12.82 4.28 10.68
CA PHE A 125 -13.86 5.27 11.00
C PHE A 125 -15.28 4.70 11.21
N TYR A 126 -15.37 3.51 11.82
CA TYR A 126 -16.64 2.83 12.01
C TYR A 126 -17.61 3.63 12.86
N ALA A 127 -18.83 3.80 12.34
CA ALA A 127 -19.96 4.16 13.19
C ALA A 127 -20.13 3.14 14.34
N PRO A 128 -20.57 3.55 15.54
CA PRO A 128 -21.04 4.89 15.90
C PRO A 128 -19.93 5.85 16.36
N LEU A 129 -18.63 5.52 16.21
CA LEU A 129 -17.57 6.48 16.51
C LEU A 129 -17.62 7.64 15.52
N LYS A 130 -17.98 8.82 16.04
CA LYS A 130 -18.27 10.01 15.23
C LYS A 130 -17.06 10.94 15.20
N ALA A 131 -16.57 11.23 14.00
CA ALA A 131 -15.57 12.27 13.77
C ALA A 131 -16.22 13.59 13.32
N SER A 132 -15.41 14.63 13.22
CA SER A 132 -15.76 15.88 12.55
C SER A 132 -16.23 15.62 11.11
N PRO A 133 -17.29 16.31 10.61
CA PRO A 133 -17.72 16.23 9.21
C PRO A 133 -16.58 16.45 8.22
N TRP A 134 -15.64 17.34 8.56
CA TRP A 134 -14.52 17.69 7.70
C TRP A 134 -13.50 16.57 7.52
N PHE A 135 -13.45 15.61 8.44
CA PHE A 135 -12.68 14.38 8.26
C PHE A 135 -13.26 13.55 7.12
N TYR A 136 -14.57 13.30 7.14
CA TYR A 136 -15.27 12.52 6.11
C TYR A 136 -15.25 13.23 4.75
N VAL A 137 -15.44 14.55 4.72
CA VAL A 137 -15.28 15.36 3.49
C VAL A 137 -13.84 15.24 2.97
N GLY A 138 -12.83 15.37 3.82
CA GLY A 138 -11.44 15.24 3.44
C GLY A 138 -11.11 13.86 2.85
N ALA A 139 -11.55 12.79 3.50
CA ALA A 139 -11.40 11.41 3.01
C ALA A 139 -12.11 11.21 1.65
N THR A 140 -13.29 11.79 1.47
CA THR A 140 -14.04 11.73 0.21
C THR A 140 -13.26 12.41 -0.93
N LEU A 141 -12.70 13.60 -0.69
CA LEU A 141 -11.91 14.31 -1.69
C LEU A 141 -10.65 13.54 -2.12
N LEU A 142 -10.02 12.81 -1.19
CA LEU A 142 -8.92 11.90 -1.52
C LEU A 142 -9.37 10.83 -2.52
N VAL A 143 -10.51 10.17 -2.28
CA VAL A 143 -11.05 9.14 -3.19
C VAL A 143 -11.46 9.75 -4.52
N LEU A 144 -12.21 10.86 -4.54
CA LEU A 144 -12.65 11.51 -5.79
C LEU A 144 -11.46 11.96 -6.65
N GLY A 145 -10.36 12.41 -6.05
CA GLY A 145 -9.15 12.76 -6.80
C GLY A 145 -8.54 11.56 -7.53
N THR A 146 -8.64 10.35 -6.97
CA THR A 146 -8.20 9.14 -7.67
C THR A 146 -9.08 8.77 -8.87
N TRP A 147 -10.36 9.16 -8.90
CA TRP A 147 -11.21 8.97 -10.07
C TRP A 147 -10.80 9.88 -11.22
N VAL A 148 -10.33 11.09 -10.92
CA VAL A 148 -9.71 11.98 -11.91
C VAL A 148 -8.45 11.34 -12.51
N VAL A 149 -7.63 10.68 -11.67
CA VAL A 149 -6.46 9.91 -12.15
C VAL A 149 -6.89 8.70 -12.99
N ALA A 150 -7.98 8.01 -12.60
CA ALA A 150 -8.54 6.90 -13.37
C ALA A 150 -8.95 7.36 -14.78
N TYR A 151 -9.63 8.50 -14.87
CA TYR A 151 -10.01 9.13 -16.13
C TYR A 151 -8.80 9.38 -17.02
N GLU A 152 -7.71 9.98 -16.49
CA GLU A 152 -6.47 10.19 -17.24
C GLU A 152 -5.89 8.89 -17.80
N ILE A 153 -5.87 7.82 -17.01
CA ILE A 153 -5.37 6.51 -17.46
C ILE A 153 -6.25 5.95 -18.58
N PHE A 154 -7.58 5.98 -18.41
CA PHE A 154 -8.51 5.46 -19.41
C PHE A 154 -8.51 6.28 -20.69
N GLU A 155 -8.40 7.59 -20.61
CA GLU A 155 -8.29 8.47 -21.77
C GLU A 155 -7.04 8.11 -22.61
N ASN A 156 -5.90 7.86 -21.97
CA ASN A 156 -4.69 7.42 -22.66
C ASN A 156 -4.87 6.03 -23.31
N VAL A 157 -5.56 5.09 -22.64
CA VAL A 157 -5.90 3.78 -23.22
C VAL A 157 -6.81 3.93 -24.45
N LEU A 158 -7.83 4.78 -24.37
CA LEU A 158 -8.74 5.04 -25.49
C LEU A 158 -7.99 5.68 -26.66
N TRP A 159 -7.13 6.66 -26.38
CA TRP A 159 -6.28 7.25 -27.40
C TRP A 159 -5.37 6.22 -28.05
N PHE A 160 -4.73 5.34 -27.27
CA PHE A 160 -3.88 4.28 -27.82
C PHE A 160 -4.67 3.37 -28.75
N ARG A 161 -5.86 2.92 -28.34
CA ARG A 161 -6.72 2.05 -29.15
C ARG A 161 -7.15 2.70 -30.47
N ARG A 162 -7.48 4.00 -30.45
CA ARG A 162 -7.84 4.76 -31.66
C ARG A 162 -6.68 4.89 -32.65
N ASN A 163 -5.46 5.03 -32.16
CA ASN A 163 -4.27 5.27 -32.99
C ASN A 163 -3.47 4.00 -33.32
N ASN A 164 -3.81 2.85 -32.70
CA ASN A 164 -3.12 1.58 -32.88
C ASN A 164 -4.13 0.44 -33.05
N VAL A 165 -4.99 0.56 -34.07
CA VAL A 165 -6.04 -0.42 -34.37
C VAL A 165 -5.42 -1.82 -34.53
N GLY A 166 -6.04 -2.82 -33.91
CA GLY A 166 -5.60 -4.22 -33.95
C GLY A 166 -4.42 -4.56 -33.02
N LYS A 167 -3.77 -3.59 -32.37
CA LYS A 167 -2.68 -3.87 -31.42
C LYS A 167 -3.20 -3.95 -29.98
N PRO A 168 -2.73 -4.93 -29.18
CA PRO A 168 -3.07 -4.99 -27.76
C PRO A 168 -2.47 -3.78 -27.03
N VAL A 169 -3.18 -3.30 -25.99
CA VAL A 169 -2.66 -2.26 -25.10
C VAL A 169 -1.37 -2.77 -24.43
N LEU A 170 -0.33 -1.92 -24.42
CA LEU A 170 0.97 -2.25 -23.82
C LEU A 170 0.79 -2.73 -22.38
N LEU A 171 1.50 -3.80 -22.03
CA LEU A 171 1.30 -4.51 -20.77
C LEU A 171 1.38 -3.62 -19.51
N PRO A 172 2.34 -2.67 -19.37
CA PRO A 172 2.36 -1.78 -18.20
C PRO A 172 1.12 -0.89 -18.08
N VAL A 173 0.60 -0.41 -19.22
CA VAL A 173 -0.61 0.42 -19.26
C VAL A 173 -1.85 -0.42 -19.00
N PHE A 174 -1.89 -1.64 -19.53
CA PHE A 174 -2.95 -2.60 -19.24
C PHE A 174 -3.03 -2.90 -17.74
N SER A 175 -1.90 -3.19 -17.09
CA SER A 175 -1.84 -3.40 -15.64
C SER A 175 -2.35 -2.18 -14.84
N ALA A 176 -1.97 -0.96 -15.25
CA ALA A 176 -2.46 0.27 -14.63
C ALA A 176 -3.98 0.45 -14.82
N ALA A 177 -4.49 0.22 -16.02
CA ALA A 177 -5.92 0.32 -16.32
C ALA A 177 -6.76 -0.73 -15.59
N CYS A 178 -6.34 -2.00 -15.55
CA CYS A 178 -7.04 -3.03 -14.77
C CYS A 178 -7.12 -2.66 -13.29
N LYS A 179 -6.02 -2.16 -12.71
CA LYS A 179 -6.02 -1.70 -11.31
C LYS A 179 -6.99 -0.55 -11.09
N PHE A 180 -6.99 0.47 -11.94
CA PHE A 180 -7.89 1.63 -11.76
C PHE A 180 -9.34 1.29 -12.06
N LEU A 181 -9.61 0.32 -12.94
CA LEU A 181 -10.96 -0.18 -13.16
C LEU A 181 -11.49 -0.90 -11.91
N MET A 182 -10.67 -1.78 -11.32
CA MET A 182 -10.99 -2.43 -10.04
C MET A 182 -11.23 -1.38 -8.96
N TRP A 183 -10.39 -0.35 -8.90
CA TRP A 183 -10.45 0.69 -7.89
C TRP A 183 -11.72 1.55 -8.00
N VAL A 184 -12.11 1.92 -9.21
CA VAL A 184 -13.38 2.65 -9.43
C VAL A 184 -14.56 1.80 -8.95
N VAL A 185 -14.61 0.51 -9.32
CA VAL A 185 -15.67 -0.40 -8.84
C VAL A 185 -15.66 -0.48 -7.31
N ALA A 186 -14.50 -0.76 -6.72
CA ALA A 186 -14.31 -0.89 -5.27
C ALA A 186 -14.72 0.35 -4.47
N THR A 187 -14.55 1.55 -5.03
CA THR A 187 -14.80 2.81 -4.34
C THR A 187 -16.22 3.32 -4.47
N LEU A 188 -17.10 2.65 -5.23
CA LEU A 188 -18.51 3.03 -5.32
C LEU A 188 -19.20 2.98 -3.94
N GLU A 189 -18.99 1.91 -3.17
CA GLU A 189 -19.66 1.76 -1.88
C GLU A 189 -19.03 2.59 -0.76
N VAL A 190 -17.71 2.87 -0.77
CA VAL A 190 -17.17 3.85 0.20
C VAL A 190 -17.69 5.26 -0.10
N VAL A 191 -17.96 5.60 -1.36
CA VAL A 191 -18.65 6.85 -1.69
C VAL A 191 -20.09 6.82 -1.17
N ALA A 192 -20.81 5.69 -1.32
CA ALA A 192 -22.14 5.49 -0.71
C ALA A 192 -22.10 5.59 0.83
N GLU A 193 -21.06 5.07 1.47
CA GLU A 193 -20.81 5.20 2.90
C GLU A 193 -20.66 6.67 3.31
N MET A 194 -19.90 7.46 2.54
CA MET A 194 -19.72 8.89 2.80
C MET A 194 -21.04 9.68 2.64
N TYR A 195 -21.94 9.25 1.74
CA TYR A 195 -23.31 9.81 1.66
C TYR A 195 -24.14 9.55 2.93
N LEU A 196 -23.80 8.54 3.74
CA LEU A 196 -24.42 8.30 5.04
C LEU A 196 -23.70 9.06 6.16
N LEU A 197 -22.36 8.98 6.18
CA LEU A 197 -21.54 9.52 7.26
C LEU A 197 -21.52 11.05 7.29
N ILE A 198 -21.47 11.72 6.13
CA ILE A 198 -21.37 13.18 6.08
C ILE A 198 -22.63 13.88 6.63
N PRO A 199 -23.86 13.57 6.16
CA PRO A 199 -25.08 14.15 6.73
C PRO A 199 -25.23 13.84 8.23
N TRP A 200 -24.91 12.61 8.63
CA TRP A 200 -24.94 12.23 10.04
C TRP A 200 -23.92 13.01 10.88
N ALA A 201 -22.71 13.20 10.36
CA ALA A 201 -21.66 14.00 10.99
C ALA A 201 -22.12 15.45 11.21
N PHE A 202 -22.73 16.06 10.20
CA PHE A 202 -23.29 17.43 10.28
C PHE A 202 -24.56 17.53 11.14
N GLY A 203 -25.16 16.41 11.54
CA GLY A 203 -26.40 16.38 12.33
C GLY A 203 -27.66 16.59 11.50
N TRP A 204 -27.60 16.41 10.17
CA TRP A 204 -28.76 16.49 9.28
C TRP A 204 -29.67 15.26 9.37
N THR A 205 -29.13 14.15 9.84
CA THR A 205 -29.87 12.91 10.11
C THR A 205 -29.79 12.54 11.58
N SER A 206 -30.85 11.92 12.10
CA SER A 206 -30.99 11.56 13.52
C SER A 206 -30.25 10.27 13.91
N GLY A 207 -29.83 9.47 12.95
CA GLY A 207 -29.18 8.18 13.20
C GLY A 207 -28.43 7.65 12.00
N ILE A 208 -27.71 6.53 12.22
CA ILE A 208 -26.92 5.85 11.20
C ILE A 208 -27.04 4.34 11.37
N ASN A 209 -27.17 3.60 10.27
CA ASN A 209 -27.13 2.15 10.31
C ASN A 209 -25.67 1.67 10.30
N VAL A 210 -25.18 1.28 11.48
CA VAL A 210 -23.78 0.86 11.72
C VAL A 210 -23.38 -0.32 10.82
N MET A 211 -24.28 -1.28 10.63
CA MET A 211 -23.99 -2.49 9.85
C MET A 211 -23.84 -2.16 8.36
N VAL A 212 -24.72 -1.32 7.82
CA VAL A 212 -24.64 -0.89 6.43
C VAL A 212 -23.35 -0.11 6.18
N THR A 213 -22.94 0.79 7.09
CA THR A 213 -21.67 1.50 6.94
C THR A 213 -20.47 0.56 6.93
N ARG A 214 -20.47 -0.47 7.78
CA ARG A 214 -19.37 -1.46 7.82
C ARG A 214 -19.34 -2.35 6.57
N MET A 215 -20.50 -2.74 6.06
CA MET A 215 -20.62 -3.52 4.83
C MET A 215 -20.11 -2.73 3.62
N PHE A 216 -20.47 -1.44 3.51
CA PHE A 216 -19.95 -0.54 2.49
C PHE A 216 -18.45 -0.30 2.65
N PHE A 217 -17.98 -0.11 3.88
CA PHE A 217 -16.56 0.01 4.15
C PHE A 217 -15.81 -1.23 3.68
N TRP A 218 -16.28 -2.46 3.95
CA TRP A 218 -15.56 -3.69 3.59
C TRP A 218 -15.76 -4.16 2.15
N TYR A 219 -16.81 -3.71 1.47
CA TYR A 219 -16.87 -3.76 0.01
C TYR A 219 -15.66 -3.04 -0.59
N PHE A 220 -15.27 -1.91 -0.01
CA PHE A 220 -14.11 -1.12 -0.42
C PHE A 220 -12.79 -1.62 0.20
N GLY A 221 -12.81 -1.97 1.48
CA GLY A 221 -11.63 -2.12 2.32
C GLY A 221 -10.81 -3.36 1.98
N HIS A 222 -11.43 -4.41 1.45
CA HIS A 222 -10.68 -5.53 0.91
C HIS A 222 -10.05 -5.22 -0.47
N PRO A 223 -10.78 -4.78 -1.51
CA PRO A 223 -10.14 -4.42 -2.78
C PRO A 223 -9.10 -3.29 -2.64
N LEU A 224 -9.20 -2.43 -1.61
CA LEU A 224 -8.16 -1.47 -1.24
C LEU A 224 -6.79 -2.15 -1.02
N VAL A 225 -6.73 -3.31 -0.37
CA VAL A 225 -5.45 -4.00 -0.17
C VAL A 225 -4.89 -4.56 -1.48
N TYR A 226 -5.76 -4.86 -2.45
CA TYR A 226 -5.34 -5.27 -3.78
C TYR A 226 -4.91 -4.09 -4.64
N PHE A 227 -5.56 -2.93 -4.49
CA PHE A 227 -5.07 -1.70 -5.09
C PHE A 227 -3.60 -1.44 -4.71
N TRP A 228 -3.24 -1.71 -3.45
CA TRP A 228 -1.87 -1.63 -2.95
C TRP A 228 -0.93 -2.64 -3.61
N ILE A 229 -1.25 -3.94 -3.51
CA ILE A 229 -0.37 -4.99 -4.01
C ILE A 229 -0.27 -4.97 -5.55
N MET A 230 -1.33 -4.60 -6.27
CA MET A 230 -1.28 -4.38 -7.72
C MET A 230 -0.34 -3.23 -8.09
N GLY A 231 -0.21 -2.21 -7.22
CA GLY A 231 0.83 -1.19 -7.31
C GLY A 231 2.23 -1.79 -7.24
N ALA A 232 2.48 -2.67 -6.27
CA ALA A 232 3.75 -3.39 -6.16
C ALA A 232 4.00 -4.30 -7.37
N TYR A 233 2.96 -5.01 -7.84
CA TYR A 233 3.05 -5.91 -9.00
C TYR A 233 3.42 -5.16 -10.28
N ILE A 234 2.97 -3.92 -10.48
CA ILE A 234 3.42 -3.09 -11.60
C ILE A 234 4.95 -2.90 -11.56
N ILE A 235 5.54 -2.71 -10.38
CA ILE A 235 7.00 -2.60 -10.22
C ILE A 235 7.65 -3.96 -10.48
N TRP A 236 7.10 -5.03 -9.91
CA TRP A 236 7.66 -6.38 -9.98
C TRP A 236 7.65 -6.94 -11.40
N TYR A 237 6.58 -6.70 -12.16
CA TYR A 237 6.49 -7.15 -13.54
C TYR A 237 7.21 -6.21 -14.50
N HIS A 238 7.06 -4.88 -14.38
CA HIS A 238 7.43 -3.97 -15.47
C HIS A 238 8.73 -3.21 -15.26
N ILE A 239 9.16 -3.03 -14.01
CA ILE A 239 10.34 -2.20 -13.68
C ILE A 239 11.53 -3.08 -13.33
N VAL A 240 11.33 -4.07 -12.45
CA VAL A 240 12.42 -4.91 -11.95
C VAL A 240 13.05 -5.75 -13.06
N PRO A 241 12.30 -6.51 -13.89
CA PRO A 241 12.90 -7.33 -14.94
C PRO A 241 13.68 -6.49 -15.94
N THR A 242 13.08 -5.39 -16.41
CA THR A 242 13.66 -4.48 -17.41
C THR A 242 14.92 -3.79 -16.90
N ARG A 243 14.99 -3.50 -15.59
CA ARG A 243 16.16 -2.88 -14.96
C ARG A 243 17.38 -3.82 -14.90
N TYR A 244 17.17 -5.12 -14.84
CA TYR A 244 18.24 -6.11 -14.66
C TYR A 244 18.48 -6.99 -15.89
N GLY A 245 18.06 -6.52 -17.07
CA GLY A 245 18.26 -7.22 -18.34
C GLY A 245 17.41 -8.49 -18.50
N GLY A 246 16.40 -8.66 -17.64
CA GLY A 246 15.39 -9.69 -17.76
C GLY A 246 14.19 -9.22 -18.60
N ASN A 247 13.37 -10.17 -19.01
CA ASN A 247 12.07 -9.91 -19.63
C ASN A 247 10.99 -10.48 -18.74
N VAL A 248 9.79 -9.91 -18.81
CA VAL A 248 8.60 -10.53 -18.19
C VAL A 248 8.48 -11.98 -18.66
N PHE A 249 8.25 -12.90 -17.72
CA PHE A 249 8.11 -14.33 -18.01
C PHE A 249 7.04 -14.62 -19.09
N SER A 250 5.86 -14.02 -18.97
CA SER A 250 4.77 -14.18 -19.93
C SER A 250 3.80 -12.99 -19.89
N ASP A 251 3.54 -12.38 -21.06
CA ASP A 251 2.53 -11.32 -21.20
C ASP A 251 1.14 -11.84 -20.85
N GLY A 252 0.74 -12.99 -21.41
CA GLY A 252 -0.57 -13.60 -21.19
C GLY A 252 -0.83 -13.96 -19.72
N LEU A 253 0.15 -14.56 -19.04
CA LEU A 253 0.03 -14.89 -17.61
C LEU A 253 -0.08 -13.62 -16.75
N THR A 254 0.69 -12.59 -17.08
CA THR A 254 0.61 -11.30 -16.38
C THR A 254 -0.77 -10.67 -16.57
N ARG A 255 -1.32 -10.68 -17.79
CA ARG A 255 -2.68 -10.18 -18.04
C ARG A 255 -3.73 -10.96 -17.28
N LEU A 256 -3.63 -12.29 -17.28
CA LEU A 256 -4.53 -13.17 -16.55
C LEU A 256 -4.52 -12.83 -15.06
N ALA A 257 -3.35 -12.70 -14.43
CA ALA A 257 -3.24 -12.34 -13.02
C ALA A 257 -3.93 -10.99 -12.70
N PHE A 258 -3.72 -9.96 -13.52
CA PHE A 258 -4.37 -8.66 -13.33
C PHE A 258 -5.90 -8.70 -13.57
N VAL A 259 -6.38 -9.51 -14.51
CA VAL A 259 -7.83 -9.71 -14.74
C VAL A 259 -8.47 -10.47 -13.59
N MET A 260 -7.81 -11.52 -13.08
CA MET A 260 -8.29 -12.25 -11.91
C MET A 260 -8.38 -11.35 -10.68
N LEU A 261 -7.37 -10.50 -10.43
CA LEU A 261 -7.43 -9.50 -9.36
C LEU A 261 -8.58 -8.51 -9.58
N LEU A 262 -8.73 -7.97 -10.80
CA LEU A 262 -9.86 -7.09 -11.13
C LEU A 262 -11.22 -7.71 -10.76
N LEU A 263 -11.43 -8.99 -11.06
CA LEU A 263 -12.72 -9.64 -10.86
C LEU A 263 -12.93 -10.13 -9.42
N LEU A 264 -11.88 -10.62 -8.77
CA LEU A 264 -11.99 -11.32 -7.50
C LEU A 264 -11.73 -10.42 -6.28
N SER A 265 -11.16 -9.23 -6.46
CA SER A 265 -10.80 -8.34 -5.34
C SER A 265 -11.99 -7.70 -4.61
N THR A 266 -13.17 -7.57 -5.24
CA THR A 266 -14.35 -6.94 -4.61
C THR A 266 -15.32 -7.93 -3.93
N PRO A 267 -15.70 -9.07 -4.54
CA PRO A 267 -16.73 -9.98 -3.98
C PRO A 267 -16.20 -10.90 -2.86
N VAL A 268 -15.57 -10.30 -1.85
CA VAL A 268 -14.79 -10.98 -0.82
C VAL A 268 -14.86 -10.28 0.55
N GLY A 269 -15.31 -9.02 0.63
CA GLY A 269 -15.30 -8.19 1.84
C GLY A 269 -15.87 -8.82 3.13
N ILE A 270 -16.86 -9.71 3.03
CA ILE A 270 -17.49 -10.40 4.18
C ILE A 270 -16.49 -11.20 5.03
N HIS A 271 -15.30 -11.59 4.55
CA HIS A 271 -14.32 -12.21 5.47
C HIS A 271 -13.85 -11.27 6.60
N HIS A 272 -14.00 -9.95 6.45
CA HIS A 272 -13.76 -9.00 7.55
C HIS A 272 -14.96 -8.90 8.51
N GLU A 273 -16.07 -9.54 8.17
CA GLU A 273 -17.35 -9.53 8.88
C GLU A 273 -17.78 -10.95 9.25
N PHE A 274 -16.85 -11.91 9.33
CA PHE A 274 -17.16 -13.26 9.76
C PHE A 274 -17.77 -13.31 11.16
N MET A 275 -17.37 -12.39 12.04
CA MET A 275 -17.93 -12.26 13.39
C MET A 275 -19.23 -11.43 13.44
N GLU A 276 -19.73 -10.92 12.31
CA GLU A 276 -20.97 -10.15 12.27
C GLU A 276 -22.19 -11.09 12.38
N PRO A 277 -23.04 -10.97 13.41
CA PRO A 277 -24.14 -11.90 13.65
C PRO A 277 -25.25 -11.83 12.59
N ALA A 278 -25.42 -10.68 11.94
CA ALA A 278 -26.52 -10.46 11.00
C ALA A 278 -26.25 -10.97 9.58
N ILE A 279 -25.04 -11.43 9.29
CA ILE A 279 -24.69 -12.00 8.00
C ILE A 279 -24.91 -13.51 8.06
N ALA A 280 -25.78 -14.04 7.20
CA ALA A 280 -26.06 -15.47 7.13
C ALA A 280 -24.79 -16.28 6.81
N SER A 281 -24.67 -17.46 7.41
CA SER A 281 -23.51 -18.35 7.24
C SER A 281 -23.25 -18.74 5.78
N THR A 282 -24.28 -18.86 4.95
CA THR A 282 -24.16 -19.11 3.51
C THR A 282 -23.35 -18.03 2.79
N TRP A 283 -23.58 -16.75 3.11
CA TRP A 283 -22.82 -15.63 2.52
C TRP A 283 -21.37 -15.63 3.00
N LYS A 284 -21.14 -15.93 4.28
CA LYS A 284 -19.79 -16.08 4.82
C LYS A 284 -19.02 -17.19 4.11
N MET A 285 -19.64 -18.36 3.92
CA MET A 285 -19.03 -19.48 3.19
C MET A 285 -18.72 -19.14 1.73
N LEU A 286 -19.64 -18.46 1.03
CA LEU A 286 -19.39 -18.02 -0.35
C LEU A 286 -18.16 -17.10 -0.41
N HIS A 287 -18.07 -16.15 0.52
CA HIS A 287 -16.94 -15.22 0.59
C HIS A 287 -15.64 -15.89 1.04
N THR A 288 -15.68 -16.94 1.86
CA THR A 288 -14.52 -17.81 2.14
C THR A 288 -13.97 -18.39 0.83
N LEU A 289 -14.83 -18.97 -0.02
CA LEU A 289 -14.42 -19.58 -1.28
C LEU A 289 -13.85 -18.56 -2.27
N THR A 290 -14.51 -17.41 -2.43
CA THR A 290 -14.00 -16.35 -3.31
C THR A 290 -12.68 -15.77 -2.80
N THR A 291 -12.50 -15.66 -1.47
CA THR A 291 -11.25 -15.18 -0.86
C THR A 291 -10.09 -16.13 -1.13
N TYR A 292 -10.30 -17.45 -1.05
CA TYR A 292 -9.30 -18.42 -1.51
C TYR A 292 -9.02 -18.33 -3.01
N GLY A 293 -10.04 -18.03 -3.82
CA GLY A 293 -9.87 -17.76 -5.25
C GLY A 293 -8.90 -16.61 -5.53
N VAL A 294 -8.91 -15.55 -4.70
CA VAL A 294 -8.00 -14.42 -4.84
C VAL A 294 -6.53 -14.79 -4.54
N ALA A 295 -6.25 -15.88 -3.84
CA ALA A 295 -4.87 -16.33 -3.63
C ALA A 295 -4.20 -16.82 -4.92
N ILE A 296 -4.98 -17.30 -5.89
CA ILE A 296 -4.49 -17.85 -7.16
C ILE A 296 -3.65 -16.84 -7.96
N PRO A 297 -4.11 -15.60 -8.25
CA PRO A 297 -3.27 -14.63 -8.97
C PRO A 297 -1.98 -14.27 -8.23
N SER A 298 -1.95 -14.34 -6.90
CA SER A 298 -0.73 -14.15 -6.12
C SER A 298 0.28 -15.28 -6.35
N PHE A 299 -0.17 -16.54 -6.41
CA PHE A 299 0.68 -17.68 -6.75
C PHE A 299 1.20 -17.62 -8.19
N LEU A 300 0.33 -17.24 -9.15
CA LEU A 300 0.75 -16.98 -10.54
C LEU A 300 1.86 -15.92 -10.59
N THR A 301 1.72 -14.87 -9.78
CA THR A 301 2.71 -13.80 -9.70
C THR A 301 4.02 -14.28 -9.10
N ALA A 302 3.97 -14.99 -7.97
CA ALA A 302 5.16 -15.56 -7.36
C ALA A 302 5.95 -16.41 -8.37
N PHE A 303 5.27 -17.36 -9.03
CA PHE A 303 5.87 -18.21 -10.04
C PHE A 303 6.51 -17.40 -11.18
N ALA A 304 5.76 -16.46 -11.77
CA ALA A 304 6.24 -15.69 -12.91
C ALA A 304 7.45 -14.82 -12.59
N ILE A 305 7.52 -14.25 -11.39
CA ILE A 305 8.65 -13.43 -10.96
C ILE A 305 9.89 -14.29 -10.68
N PHE A 306 9.74 -15.41 -9.96
CA PHE A 306 10.86 -16.33 -9.72
C PHE A 306 11.42 -16.87 -11.04
N ALA A 307 10.55 -17.29 -11.96
CA ALA A 307 10.95 -17.73 -13.30
C ALA A 307 11.65 -16.61 -14.08
N THR A 308 11.21 -15.36 -13.95
CA THR A 308 11.87 -14.21 -14.57
C THR A 308 13.32 -14.05 -14.08
N PHE A 309 13.55 -14.15 -12.76
CA PHE A 309 14.89 -14.06 -12.19
C PHE A 309 15.79 -15.23 -12.57
N GLU A 310 15.25 -16.44 -12.54
CA GLU A 310 15.97 -17.64 -12.93
C GLU A 310 16.41 -17.59 -14.39
N LEU A 311 15.48 -17.29 -15.31
CA LEU A 311 15.81 -17.18 -16.74
C LEU A 311 16.84 -16.07 -17.01
N ALA A 312 16.76 -14.95 -16.29
CA ALA A 312 17.76 -13.88 -16.39
C ALA A 312 19.14 -14.30 -15.86
N ALA A 313 19.21 -15.15 -14.83
CA ALA A 313 20.46 -15.71 -14.34
C ALA A 313 21.03 -16.78 -15.30
N GLN A 314 20.19 -17.67 -15.83
CA GLN A 314 20.58 -18.70 -16.78
C GLN A 314 21.17 -18.09 -18.07
N ARG A 315 20.60 -16.99 -18.59
CA ARG A 315 21.15 -16.24 -19.74
C ARG A 315 22.55 -15.68 -19.48
N ARG A 316 22.92 -15.47 -18.22
CA ARG A 316 24.26 -15.05 -17.79
C ARG A 316 25.18 -16.23 -17.46
N GLY A 317 24.77 -17.46 -17.77
CA GLY A 317 25.52 -18.68 -17.48
C GLY A 317 25.46 -19.12 -16.01
N ILE A 318 24.64 -18.47 -15.18
CA ILE A 318 24.52 -18.76 -13.74
C ILE A 318 23.48 -19.85 -13.55
N LYS A 319 23.89 -21.00 -13.01
CA LYS A 319 23.03 -22.18 -12.81
C LYS A 319 22.90 -22.52 -11.33
N GLY A 320 21.71 -23.01 -10.96
CA GLY A 320 21.39 -23.40 -9.59
C GLY A 320 20.76 -22.28 -8.78
N PHE A 321 19.87 -22.66 -7.87
CA PHE A 321 19.07 -21.74 -7.06
C PHE A 321 19.94 -20.77 -6.26
N TRP A 322 20.89 -21.28 -5.47
CA TRP A 322 21.73 -20.44 -4.62
C TRP A 322 22.66 -19.51 -5.41
N ALA A 323 23.18 -19.96 -6.55
CA ALA A 323 23.99 -19.12 -7.42
C ALA A 323 23.14 -18.01 -8.04
N THR A 324 21.91 -18.33 -8.47
CA THR A 324 20.93 -17.35 -8.96
C THR A 324 20.66 -16.30 -7.89
N VAL A 325 20.26 -16.72 -6.69
CA VAL A 325 19.98 -15.82 -5.55
C VAL A 325 21.17 -14.92 -5.24
N LYS A 326 22.39 -15.47 -5.12
CA LYS A 326 23.62 -14.68 -4.85
C LYS A 326 23.96 -13.69 -5.98
N SER A 327 23.59 -14.00 -7.22
CA SER A 327 23.87 -13.14 -8.39
C SER A 327 22.94 -11.93 -8.53
N LEU A 328 21.86 -11.88 -7.74
CA LEU A 328 20.90 -10.79 -7.79
C LEU A 328 21.48 -9.52 -7.15
N PRO A 329 21.05 -8.32 -7.59
CA PRO A 329 21.67 -7.07 -7.18
C PRO A 329 21.19 -6.59 -5.81
N TRP A 330 21.52 -7.33 -4.74
CA TRP A 330 21.13 -7.03 -3.35
C TRP A 330 21.56 -5.65 -2.85
N ASN A 331 22.61 -5.07 -3.44
CA ASN A 331 23.09 -3.71 -3.12
C ASN A 331 22.28 -2.60 -3.81
N ASP A 332 21.36 -2.93 -4.74
CA ASP A 332 20.44 -1.96 -5.34
C ASP A 332 19.20 -1.81 -4.44
N PRO A 333 18.87 -0.60 -3.95
CA PRO A 333 17.68 -0.36 -3.13
C PRO A 333 16.37 -0.76 -3.84
N VAL A 334 16.30 -0.69 -5.17
CA VAL A 334 15.10 -1.11 -5.91
C VAL A 334 14.90 -2.62 -5.79
N PHE A 335 15.94 -3.40 -6.07
CA PHE A 335 15.87 -4.85 -6.01
C PHE A 335 15.70 -5.34 -4.58
N SER A 336 16.53 -4.87 -3.66
CA SER A 336 16.46 -5.27 -2.24
C SER A 336 15.09 -4.97 -1.64
N GLY A 337 14.49 -3.79 -1.89
CA GLY A 337 13.16 -3.47 -1.38
C GLY A 337 12.08 -4.42 -1.91
N VAL A 338 12.14 -4.73 -3.21
CA VAL A 338 11.24 -5.69 -3.84
C VAL A 338 11.42 -7.11 -3.32
N ALA A 339 12.66 -7.61 -3.29
CA ALA A 339 12.97 -8.96 -2.86
C ALA A 339 12.65 -9.17 -1.38
N CYS A 340 13.00 -8.22 -0.52
CA CYS A 340 12.65 -8.20 0.89
C CYS A 340 11.13 -8.21 1.08
N GLY A 341 10.43 -7.37 0.30
CA GLY A 341 8.97 -7.34 0.27
C GLY A 341 8.34 -8.68 -0.11
N MET A 342 8.85 -9.33 -1.17
CA MET A 342 8.38 -10.66 -1.60
C MET A 342 8.58 -11.73 -0.53
N LEU A 343 9.71 -11.71 0.17
CA LEU A 343 9.98 -12.66 1.26
C LEU A 343 8.99 -12.50 2.41
N LEU A 344 8.73 -11.26 2.84
CA LEU A 344 7.73 -10.98 3.88
C LEU A 344 6.32 -11.34 3.41
N PHE A 345 6.01 -11.16 2.12
CA PHE A 345 4.72 -11.49 1.57
C PHE A 345 4.42 -12.99 1.59
N ILE A 346 5.43 -13.86 1.53
CA ILE A 346 5.23 -15.31 1.70
C ILE A 346 4.65 -15.59 3.10
N LEU A 347 5.26 -15.03 4.15
CA LEU A 347 4.78 -15.15 5.53
C LEU A 347 3.40 -14.52 5.71
N GLY A 348 3.22 -13.31 5.18
CA GLY A 348 1.93 -12.63 5.20
C GLY A 348 0.82 -13.38 4.48
N GLY A 349 1.14 -14.04 3.36
CA GLY A 349 0.22 -14.87 2.59
C GLY A 349 -0.31 -16.06 3.40
N PHE A 350 0.57 -16.76 4.13
CA PHE A 350 0.14 -17.81 5.06
C PHE A 350 -0.81 -17.28 6.14
N GLY A 351 -0.50 -16.12 6.73
CA GLY A 351 -1.39 -15.47 7.68
C GLY A 351 -2.75 -15.10 7.08
N GLY A 352 -2.77 -14.69 5.81
CA GLY A 352 -3.99 -14.35 5.08
C GLY A 352 -4.88 -15.57 4.81
N LEU A 353 -4.30 -16.74 4.52
CA LEU A 353 -5.05 -17.98 4.34
C LEU A 353 -5.71 -18.46 5.64
N ILE A 354 -5.07 -18.20 6.79
CA ILE A 354 -5.65 -18.43 8.11
C ILE A 354 -6.83 -17.48 8.34
N ASN A 355 -6.67 -16.19 8.07
CA ASN A 355 -7.74 -15.19 8.23
C ASN A 355 -8.93 -15.46 7.28
N ALA A 356 -8.66 -15.97 6.08
CA ALA A 356 -9.70 -16.31 5.10
C ALA A 356 -10.52 -17.55 5.54
N SER A 357 -9.97 -18.39 6.42
CA SER A 357 -10.66 -19.56 6.94
C SER A 357 -11.69 -19.14 7.99
N TYR A 358 -12.97 -19.29 7.66
CA TYR A 358 -14.07 -18.89 8.53
C TYR A 358 -13.95 -19.42 9.97
N ALA A 359 -13.54 -20.68 10.13
CA ALA A 359 -13.38 -21.30 11.44
C ALA A 359 -12.14 -20.80 12.19
N MET A 360 -11.04 -20.54 11.48
CA MET A 360 -9.81 -20.08 12.12
C MET A 360 -9.85 -18.58 12.46
N ASP A 361 -10.57 -17.77 11.66
CA ASP A 361 -10.73 -16.34 11.94
C ASP A 361 -11.31 -16.12 13.34
N ALA A 362 -12.24 -16.96 13.81
CA ALA A 362 -12.79 -16.88 15.16
C ALA A 362 -11.72 -16.87 16.28
N MET A 363 -10.54 -17.48 16.04
CA MET A 363 -9.44 -17.51 17.01
C MET A 363 -8.53 -16.28 16.92
N VAL A 364 -8.46 -15.63 15.77
CA VAL A 364 -7.48 -14.57 15.49
C VAL A 364 -8.12 -13.20 15.28
N HIS A 365 -9.45 -13.14 15.11
CA HIS A 365 -10.21 -11.92 14.83
C HIS A 365 -9.97 -10.86 15.90
N ASN A 366 -9.72 -9.62 15.48
CA ASN A 366 -9.42 -8.50 16.37
C ASN A 366 -8.21 -8.69 17.33
N THR A 367 -7.36 -9.69 17.12
CA THR A 367 -6.11 -9.84 17.89
C THR A 367 -4.93 -9.17 17.19
N ILE A 368 -3.78 -9.12 17.88
CA ILE A 368 -2.52 -8.63 17.31
C ILE A 368 -2.06 -9.44 16.08
N TRP A 369 -2.55 -10.67 15.90
CA TRP A 369 -2.32 -11.47 14.71
C TRP A 369 -2.71 -10.72 13.43
N ILE A 370 -3.88 -10.06 13.43
CA ILE A 370 -4.36 -9.30 12.27
C ILE A 370 -3.43 -8.12 11.98
N VAL A 371 -2.92 -7.47 13.04
CA VAL A 371 -1.96 -6.37 12.91
C VAL A 371 -0.64 -6.87 12.33
N GLY A 372 -0.11 -8.00 12.82
CA GLY A 372 1.09 -8.64 12.30
C GLY A 372 0.96 -9.02 10.83
N HIS A 373 -0.08 -9.79 10.50
CA HIS A 373 -0.41 -10.15 9.12
C HIS A 373 -0.43 -8.93 8.19
N PHE A 374 -1.08 -7.84 8.63
CA PHE A 374 -1.20 -6.65 7.82
C PHE A 374 0.13 -5.90 7.67
N HIS A 375 0.99 -5.87 8.69
CA HIS A 375 2.32 -5.25 8.58
C HIS A 375 3.25 -6.06 7.66
N VAL A 376 3.19 -7.39 7.68
CA VAL A 376 4.00 -8.22 6.77
C VAL A 376 3.44 -8.30 5.34
N THR A 377 2.19 -7.88 5.11
CA THR A 377 1.57 -7.79 3.77
C THR A 377 1.52 -6.38 3.18
N VAL A 378 1.41 -5.32 3.98
CA VAL A 378 1.41 -3.93 3.49
C VAL A 378 2.76 -3.27 3.76
N GLY A 379 3.23 -3.32 5.01
CA GLY A 379 4.55 -2.82 5.38
C GLY A 379 5.68 -3.57 4.68
N GLY A 380 5.52 -4.88 4.47
CA GLY A 380 6.44 -5.72 3.72
C GLY A 380 6.45 -5.42 2.21
N PRO A 381 5.66 -6.14 1.39
CA PRO A 381 5.75 -6.04 -0.06
C PRO A 381 5.31 -4.71 -0.64
N VAL A 382 4.37 -3.96 -0.04
CA VAL A 382 3.92 -2.68 -0.64
C VAL A 382 4.90 -1.57 -0.27
N ALA A 383 5.10 -1.29 1.02
CA ALA A 383 5.91 -0.17 1.45
C ALA A 383 7.39 -0.34 1.06
N LEU A 384 8.02 -1.51 1.27
CA LEU A 384 9.42 -1.73 0.85
C LEU A 384 9.60 -1.63 -0.67
N THR A 385 8.64 -2.14 -1.45
CA THR A 385 8.70 -2.00 -2.92
C THR A 385 8.60 -0.54 -3.33
N PHE A 386 7.69 0.23 -2.73
CA PHE A 386 7.50 1.64 -3.07
C PHE A 386 8.70 2.50 -2.65
N VAL A 387 9.19 2.32 -1.43
CA VAL A 387 10.40 3.00 -0.93
C VAL A 387 11.60 2.62 -1.78
N GLY A 388 11.83 1.32 -2.04
CA GLY A 388 12.90 0.84 -2.90
C GLY A 388 12.83 1.45 -4.31
N CYS A 389 11.63 1.47 -4.92
CA CYS A 389 11.41 2.08 -6.22
C CYS A 389 11.63 3.61 -6.21
N ALA A 390 11.32 4.31 -5.12
CA ALA A 390 11.55 5.75 -4.99
C ALA A 390 13.02 6.14 -5.15
N TYR A 391 13.97 5.30 -4.68
CA TYR A 391 15.41 5.51 -4.88
C TYR A 391 15.81 5.55 -6.37
N TRP A 392 15.03 4.96 -7.26
CA TRP A 392 15.25 5.07 -8.70
C TRP A 392 14.37 6.15 -9.34
N MET A 393 13.11 6.21 -8.95
CA MET A 393 12.13 7.07 -9.60
C MET A 393 12.41 8.56 -9.34
N ILE A 394 12.81 8.93 -8.12
CA ILE A 394 13.14 10.33 -7.78
C ILE A 394 14.33 10.85 -8.61
N PRO A 395 15.50 10.17 -8.68
CA PRO A 395 16.59 10.59 -9.56
C PRO A 395 16.21 10.63 -11.04
N LYS A 396 15.40 9.67 -11.49
CA LYS A 396 14.96 9.60 -12.90
C LYS A 396 14.07 10.79 -13.28
N LEU A 397 13.17 11.21 -12.38
CA LEU A 397 12.23 12.30 -12.64
C LEU A 397 12.87 13.68 -12.44
N THR A 398 13.80 13.82 -11.49
CA THR A 398 14.40 15.11 -11.12
C THR A 398 15.75 15.38 -11.78
N GLY A 399 16.43 14.34 -12.29
CA GLY A 399 17.81 14.43 -12.76
C GLY A 399 18.85 14.55 -11.65
N ARG A 400 18.44 14.54 -10.37
CA ARG A 400 19.34 14.67 -9.21
C ARG A 400 19.89 13.31 -8.79
N ARG A 401 21.21 13.21 -8.66
CA ARG A 401 21.85 11.99 -8.16
C ARG A 401 21.55 11.81 -6.67
N LEU A 402 21.39 10.56 -6.24
CA LEU A 402 21.38 10.22 -4.83
C LEU A 402 22.77 10.43 -4.23
N TRP A 403 22.83 10.92 -3.00
CA TRP A 403 24.10 11.06 -2.28
C TRP A 403 24.71 9.70 -1.96
N ASN A 404 23.92 8.75 -1.42
CA ASN A 404 24.37 7.39 -1.17
C ASN A 404 23.24 6.34 -1.31
N PRO A 405 23.17 5.59 -2.42
CA PRO A 405 22.12 4.58 -2.65
C PRO A 405 22.22 3.36 -1.75
N GLN A 406 23.42 3.03 -1.24
CA GLN A 406 23.66 1.81 -0.47
C GLN A 406 22.93 1.81 0.89
N TRP A 407 22.69 3.00 1.44
CA TRP A 407 21.93 3.15 2.68
C TRP A 407 20.49 2.66 2.54
N GLY A 408 19.88 2.87 1.37
CA GLY A 408 18.54 2.35 1.09
C GLY A 408 18.52 0.81 1.05
N ALA A 409 19.53 0.20 0.43
CA ALA A 409 19.64 -1.27 0.38
C ALA A 409 19.87 -1.87 1.78
N MET A 410 20.73 -1.22 2.59
CA MET A 410 20.96 -1.63 3.97
C MET A 410 19.70 -1.49 4.84
N ALA A 411 18.96 -0.39 4.70
CA ALA A 411 17.70 -0.18 5.41
C ALA A 411 16.68 -1.28 5.06
N ASN A 412 16.51 -1.61 3.77
CA ASN A 412 15.62 -2.69 3.32
C ASN A 412 15.99 -4.05 3.94
N ALA A 413 17.28 -4.40 3.93
CA ALA A 413 17.75 -5.67 4.49
C ALA A 413 17.47 -5.75 6.00
N ARG A 414 17.70 -4.67 6.75
CA ARG A 414 17.43 -4.61 8.20
C ARG A 414 15.96 -4.83 8.53
N VAL A 415 15.04 -4.36 7.69
CA VAL A 415 13.60 -4.59 7.87
C VAL A 415 13.29 -6.09 7.83
N VAL A 416 13.89 -6.86 6.93
CA VAL A 416 13.64 -8.32 6.86
C VAL A 416 14.22 -9.05 8.05
N PHE A 417 15.49 -8.79 8.42
CA PHE A 417 16.11 -9.49 9.54
C PHE A 417 15.35 -9.24 10.84
N ARG A 418 14.92 -7.99 11.09
CA ARG A 418 14.12 -7.67 12.26
C ARG A 418 12.72 -8.27 12.20
N ASN A 419 12.03 -8.26 11.05
CA ASN A 419 10.73 -8.93 10.95
C ASN A 419 10.82 -10.47 11.04
N ALA A 420 11.93 -11.07 10.62
CA ALA A 420 12.22 -12.50 10.79
C ALA A 420 12.49 -12.84 12.27
N ASP A 421 13.12 -11.93 13.02
CA ASP A 421 13.24 -12.00 14.48
C ASP A 421 11.91 -11.70 15.21
N HIS A 422 10.90 -11.16 14.51
CA HIS A 422 9.60 -10.71 15.06
C HIS A 422 8.39 -11.49 14.54
N VAL A 423 8.57 -12.78 14.21
CA VAL A 423 7.47 -13.76 14.12
C VAL A 423 6.63 -13.80 15.42
N ASP A 424 7.10 -13.17 16.51
CA ASP A 424 6.37 -12.92 17.75
C ASP A 424 5.07 -12.10 17.61
N ILE A 425 4.86 -11.30 16.54
CA ILE A 425 3.55 -10.64 16.31
C ILE A 425 2.48 -11.66 15.84
N HIS A 426 2.92 -12.81 15.32
CA HIS A 426 2.07 -13.96 15.05
C HIS A 426 1.85 -14.86 16.28
N ALA A 427 2.39 -14.52 17.45
CA ALA A 427 2.09 -15.26 18.66
C ALA A 427 0.59 -15.12 18.99
N LEU A 428 -0.07 -16.26 19.18
CA LEU A 428 -1.48 -16.43 19.61
C LEU A 428 -1.72 -15.92 21.04
N CYS A 429 -1.10 -14.81 21.45
CA CYS A 429 -1.12 -14.29 22.81
C CYS A 429 -2.49 -13.70 23.21
N GLY A 430 -3.52 -13.77 22.36
CA GLY A 430 -4.87 -13.28 22.67
C GLY A 430 -4.99 -11.77 22.89
N THR A 431 -3.90 -11.00 22.72
CA THR A 431 -3.90 -9.55 22.94
C THR A 431 -4.77 -8.83 21.90
N ALA A 432 -5.75 -8.05 22.36
CA ALA A 432 -6.63 -7.28 21.49
C ALA A 432 -5.87 -6.19 20.70
N ARG A 433 -6.25 -6.01 19.43
CA ARG A 433 -5.73 -4.93 18.57
C ARG A 433 -6.33 -3.58 18.97
N GLY A 434 -5.54 -2.52 18.85
CA GLY A 434 -6.00 -1.15 19.09
C GLY A 434 -6.11 -0.72 20.56
N ALA A 435 -5.81 -1.56 21.53
CA ALA A 435 -5.79 -1.15 22.94
C ALA A 435 -4.49 -0.40 23.30
N ALA A 436 -4.57 0.65 24.15
CA ALA A 436 -3.39 1.09 24.89
C ALA A 436 -3.03 0.01 25.93
N ALA A 437 -1.78 -0.46 25.97
CA ALA A 437 -1.42 -1.55 26.88
C ALA A 437 -1.41 -1.06 28.33
N HIS A 438 -2.16 -1.72 29.21
CA HIS A 438 -2.03 -1.58 30.66
C HIS A 438 -2.06 -2.97 31.32
N GLY A 439 -0.94 -3.34 31.98
CA GLY A 439 -0.78 -4.55 32.78
C GLY A 439 -0.28 -5.81 32.04
N ARG A 440 0.51 -6.65 32.75
CA ARG A 440 1.02 -8.04 32.55
C ARG A 440 1.19 -8.68 31.14
N SER A 441 0.97 -7.99 30.03
CA SER A 441 1.26 -8.50 28.67
C SER A 441 2.75 -8.41 28.29
N GLN A 442 3.60 -7.89 29.18
CA GLN A 442 5.05 -7.76 28.99
C GLN A 442 5.81 -9.10 29.04
N LEU A 443 5.22 -10.16 29.60
CA LEU A 443 5.90 -11.46 29.81
C LEU A 443 6.21 -12.22 28.50
N LEU A 444 5.67 -11.80 27.35
CA LEU A 444 5.78 -12.53 26.07
C LEU A 444 6.41 -11.72 24.92
N GLY A 445 7.06 -10.58 25.19
CA GLY A 445 7.80 -9.83 24.14
C GLY A 445 6.93 -9.20 23.03
N CYS A 446 5.61 -9.21 23.17
CA CYS A 446 4.63 -8.85 22.12
C CYS A 446 4.57 -7.35 21.76
N SER A 447 5.44 -6.51 22.33
CA SER A 447 5.46 -5.05 22.15
C SER A 447 6.74 -4.50 21.51
N SER A 448 7.78 -5.31 21.33
CA SER A 448 9.13 -4.83 20.95
C SER A 448 9.35 -4.64 19.44
N GLY A 449 8.47 -5.16 18.58
CA GLY A 449 8.66 -5.16 17.11
C GLY A 449 8.48 -3.80 16.41
N GLU A 450 7.65 -2.91 16.96
CA GLU A 450 7.35 -1.60 16.34
C GLU A 450 8.49 -0.59 16.50
N TYR A 451 9.39 -0.81 17.47
CA TYR A 451 10.38 0.15 17.96
C TYR A 451 11.53 0.44 16.99
N LEU A 452 11.90 -0.54 16.17
CA LEU A 452 13.23 -0.58 15.56
C LEU A 452 13.22 -0.30 14.05
N ALA A 453 12.08 -0.41 13.38
CA ALA A 453 11.97 -0.15 11.94
C ALA A 453 12.17 1.34 11.60
N ALA A 454 11.83 2.25 12.51
CA ALA A 454 11.92 3.69 12.25
C ALA A 454 13.17 4.38 12.77
N LEU A 455 13.87 3.77 13.74
CA LEU A 455 15.21 4.22 14.17
C LEU A 455 16.26 4.08 13.06
N ASP A 456 15.93 3.38 11.96
CA ASP A 456 16.77 3.33 10.76
C ASP A 456 16.41 4.39 9.70
N VAL A 457 15.18 4.92 9.69
CA VAL A 457 14.80 6.09 8.85
C VAL A 457 15.39 7.38 9.42
N ALA A 458 15.44 7.48 10.76
CA ALA A 458 16.18 8.51 11.47
C ALA A 458 17.60 8.02 11.73
N GLY A 459 18.47 8.06 10.70
CA GLY A 459 19.82 7.50 10.72
C GLY A 459 20.53 7.56 12.08
N SER A 460 20.60 6.41 12.76
CA SER A 460 21.39 6.25 13.98
C SER A 460 22.88 6.15 13.63
N GLY A 461 23.46 7.30 13.25
CA GLY A 461 24.89 7.51 13.35
C GLY A 461 25.29 7.39 14.82
N ARG A 462 26.02 6.33 15.17
CA ARG A 462 26.77 6.27 16.43
C ARG A 462 27.78 7.41 16.42
N TRP A 463 27.42 8.55 17.00
CA TRP A 463 28.39 9.58 17.37
C TRP A 463 29.23 9.01 18.53
N ARG A 464 30.36 8.39 18.20
CA ARG A 464 31.45 8.22 19.16
C ARG A 464 32.08 9.61 19.32
N VAL A 465 31.81 10.25 20.45
CA VAL A 465 32.59 11.39 20.91
C VAL A 465 33.98 10.85 21.26
N PRO A 466 35.06 11.27 20.58
CA PRO A 466 36.40 11.04 21.09
C PRO A 466 36.61 11.98 22.26
N VAL A 467 36.76 11.40 23.44
CA VAL A 467 37.39 12.07 24.57
C VAL A 467 38.87 12.20 24.21
N HIS A 468 39.35 13.41 23.98
CA HIS A 468 40.65 13.93 24.41
C HIS A 468 40.70 15.44 24.20
#